data_AF-A0A2J8V438-F1
#
_entry.id   AF-A0A2J8V438-F1
#
_cell.length_a   1.000
_cell.length_b   1.000
_cell.length_c   1.000
_cell.angle_alpha   90.00
_cell.angle_beta   90.00
_cell.angle_gamma   90.00
#
_symmetry.space_group_name_H-M   'P 1'
#
loop_
_entity.id
_entity.type
_entity.pdbx_description
1 polymer ?
#
loop_
_entity_poly.entity_id
_entity_poly.type
_entity_poly.pdbx_seq_one_letter_code
_entity_poly.pdbx_strand_id
1 'polypeptide(L)'
;MEAALLGLCNWSTLGVCAALKLPQISAVLAARSARGLSLPSLLLELAGFLVFLRYQCYYGYPPLTYLEYPILIAQDVILLLCIFHFNGNVKQATPYIAVLVSSWFVLALQKWIIDLAMQE
;
A
#
# COMPACT_ATOMS: atom_id res chain seq x y z
N MET A 1 18.93 -17.38 20.13
CA MET A 1 17.85 -16.60 20.78
C MET A 1 17.43 -15.42 19.90
N GLU A 2 18.38 -14.61 19.41
CA GLU A 2 18.10 -13.44 18.56
C GLU A 2 17.37 -13.75 17.25
N ALA A 3 17.78 -14.79 16.52
CA ALA A 3 17.11 -15.18 15.27
C ALA A 3 15.63 -15.60 15.47
N ALA A 4 15.32 -16.24 16.59
CA ALA A 4 13.96 -16.64 16.92
C ALA A 4 13.08 -15.43 17.28
N LEU A 5 13.64 -14.46 18.02
CA LEU A 5 12.96 -13.20 18.32
C LEU A 5 12.70 -12.38 17.06
N LEU A 6 13.71 -12.25 16.19
CA LEU A 6 13.57 -11.54 14.91
C LEU A 6 12.51 -12.19 14.01
N GLY A 7 12.52 -13.52 13.92
CA GLY A 7 11.47 -14.27 13.22
C GLY A 7 10.08 -13.98 13.78
N LEU A 8 9.92 -14.04 15.11
CA LEU A 8 8.65 -13.75 15.77
C LEU A 8 8.17 -12.31 15.52
N CYS A 9 9.05 -11.33 15.54
CA CYS A 9 8.72 -9.94 15.23
C CYS A 9 8.26 -9.81 13.77
N ASN A 10 9.00 -10.35 12.80
CA ASN A 10 8.62 -10.24 11.39
C ASN A 10 7.28 -10.93 11.11
N TRP A 11 7.07 -12.15 11.62
CA TRP A 11 5.80 -12.87 11.41
C TRP A 11 4.62 -12.21 12.11
N SER A 12 4.81 -11.65 13.31
CA SER A 12 3.74 -10.94 14.00
C SER A 12 3.38 -9.63 13.29
N THR A 13 4.37 -8.86 12.82
CA THR A 13 4.13 -7.68 11.97
C THR A 13 3.34 -8.04 10.72
N LEU A 14 3.75 -9.09 9.98
CA LEU A 14 3.02 -9.52 8.79
C LEU A 14 1.57 -9.93 9.10
N GLY A 15 1.37 -10.67 10.19
CA GLY A 15 0.03 -11.09 10.62
C GLY A 15 -0.88 -9.90 10.98
N VAL A 16 -0.35 -8.93 11.74
CA VAL A 16 -1.11 -7.73 12.12
C VAL A 16 -1.39 -6.85 10.91
N CYS A 17 -0.39 -6.61 10.04
CA CYS A 17 -0.57 -5.83 8.82
C CYS A 17 -1.58 -6.46 7.86
N ALA A 18 -1.65 -7.79 7.78
CA ALA A 18 -2.65 -8.49 6.98
C ALA A 18 -4.10 -8.30 7.45
N ALA A 19 -4.30 -8.06 8.75
CA ALA A 19 -5.62 -7.85 9.33
C ALA A 19 -5.98 -6.37 9.51
N LEU A 20 -5.00 -5.47 9.41
CA LEU A 20 -5.10 -4.08 9.86
C LEU A 20 -6.30 -3.31 9.29
N LYS A 21 -6.58 -3.44 8.00
CA LYS A 21 -7.67 -2.69 7.34
C LYS A 21 -8.98 -3.47 7.19
N LEU A 22 -9.02 -4.73 7.64
CA LEU A 22 -10.25 -5.52 7.59
C LEU A 22 -11.43 -4.88 8.35
N PRO A 23 -11.25 -4.26 9.54
CA PRO A 23 -12.34 -3.56 10.22
C PRO A 23 -12.86 -2.37 9.41
N GLN A 24 -11.96 -1.62 8.76
CA GLN A 24 -12.31 -0.48 7.93
C GLN A 24 -13.07 -0.92 6.67
N ILE A 25 -12.62 -1.98 5.99
CA ILE A 25 -13.30 -2.57 4.84
C ILE A 25 -14.70 -3.06 5.25
N SER A 26 -14.80 -3.78 6.37
CA SER A 26 -16.08 -4.27 6.90
C SER A 26 -17.05 -3.12 7.20
N ALA A 27 -16.58 -2.04 7.82
CA ALA A 27 -17.40 -0.87 8.13
C ALA A 27 -17.97 -0.21 6.86
N VAL A 28 -17.16 -0.09 5.81
CA VAL A 28 -17.59 0.50 4.52
C VAL A 28 -18.63 -0.38 3.83
N LEU A 29 -18.43 -1.71 3.84
CA LEU A 29 -19.37 -2.68 3.29
C LEU A 29 -20.70 -2.69 4.08
N ALA A 30 -20.64 -2.64 5.41
CA ALA A 30 -21.81 -2.60 6.28
C ALA A 30 -22.61 -1.30 6.10
N ALA A 31 -21.93 -0.16 6.02
CA ALA A 31 -22.55 1.14 5.79
C ALA A 31 -23.07 1.32 4.36
N ARG A 32 -22.63 0.48 3.41
CA ARG A 32 -22.84 0.63 1.96
C ARG A 32 -22.53 2.04 1.47
N SER A 33 -21.53 2.68 2.06
CA SER A 33 -21.17 4.06 1.80
C SER A 33 -19.71 4.31 2.13
N ALA A 34 -19.05 5.10 1.28
CA ALA A 34 -17.67 5.54 1.47
C ALA A 34 -17.57 6.98 2.02
N ARG A 35 -18.66 7.57 2.50
CA ARG A 35 -18.71 9.00 2.92
C ARG A 35 -17.74 9.35 4.07
N GLY A 36 -17.33 8.37 4.88
CA GLY A 36 -16.35 8.55 5.96
C GLY A 36 -14.88 8.41 5.53
N LEU A 37 -14.61 8.13 4.26
CA LEU A 37 -13.25 7.92 3.75
C LEU A 37 -12.75 9.13 2.95
N SER A 38 -11.52 9.54 3.23
CA SER A 38 -10.81 10.56 2.45
C SER A 38 -10.03 9.92 1.31
N LEU A 39 -10.47 10.14 0.07
CA LEU A 39 -9.76 9.69 -1.13
C LEU A 39 -8.32 10.24 -1.21
N PRO A 40 -8.05 11.55 -1.00
CA PRO A 40 -6.68 12.07 -1.03
C PRO A 40 -5.77 11.42 0.02
N SER A 41 -6.30 11.13 1.22
CA SER A 41 -5.53 10.48 2.28
C SER A 41 -5.16 9.05 1.90
N LEU A 42 -6.09 8.28 1.32
CA LEU A 42 -5.82 6.93 0.84
C LEU A 42 -4.79 6.92 -0.31
N LEU A 43 -4.87 7.89 -1.22
CA LEU A 43 -3.89 8.02 -2.32
C LEU A 43 -2.49 8.39 -1.81
N LEU A 44 -2.41 9.25 -0.79
CA LEU A 44 -1.14 9.62 -0.16
C LEU A 44 -0.50 8.42 0.55
N GLU A 45 -1.30 7.62 1.25
CA GLU A 45 -0.87 6.39 1.91
C GLU A 45 -0.35 5.35 0.90
N LEU A 46 -1.11 5.10 -0.18
CA LEU A 46 -0.69 4.24 -1.29
C LEU A 46 0.62 4.70 -1.92
N ALA A 47 0.78 6.01 -2.15
CA ALA A 47 2.02 6.57 -2.69
C ALA A 47 3.20 6.34 -1.74
N GLY A 48 3.01 6.56 -0.43
CA GLY A 48 4.02 6.29 0.59
C GLY A 48 4.46 4.83 0.61
N PHE A 49 3.51 3.89 0.62
CA PHE A 49 3.82 2.45 0.62
C PHE A 49 4.51 2.00 -0.67
N LEU A 50 4.14 2.53 -1.83
CA LEU A 50 4.81 2.23 -3.10
C LEU A 50 6.26 2.71 -3.10
N VAL A 51 6.52 3.94 -2.64
CA VAL A 51 7.87 4.50 -2.56
C VAL A 51 8.73 3.68 -1.59
N PHE A 52 8.22 3.38 -0.39
CA PHE A 52 8.93 2.55 0.59
C PHE A 52 9.22 1.14 0.07
N LEU A 53 8.22 0.47 -0.51
CA LEU A 53 8.39 -0.85 -1.11
C LEU A 53 9.48 -0.82 -2.19
N ARG A 54 9.46 0.20 -3.06
CA ARG A 54 10.45 0.31 -4.12
C ARG A 54 11.85 0.55 -3.57
N TYR A 55 11.97 1.42 -2.58
CA TYR A 55 13.23 1.70 -1.89
C TYR A 55 13.84 0.42 -1.34
N GLN A 56 13.06 -0.37 -0.60
CA GLN A 56 13.53 -1.62 0.00
C GLN A 56 13.93 -2.66 -1.06
N CYS A 57 13.16 -2.77 -2.14
CA CYS A 57 13.52 -3.62 -3.28
C CYS A 57 14.79 -3.15 -4.00
N TYR A 58 15.02 -1.84 -4.13
CA TYR A 58 16.18 -1.28 -4.83
C TYR A 58 17.50 -1.60 -4.10
N TYR A 59 17.50 -1.45 -2.77
CA TYR A 59 18.66 -1.77 -1.93
C TYR A 59 18.83 -3.28 -1.65
N GLY A 60 17.94 -4.12 -2.18
CA GLY A 60 18.05 -5.57 -2.04
C GLY A 60 17.91 -6.06 -0.59
N TYR A 61 17.13 -5.35 0.23
CA TYR A 61 16.87 -5.79 1.59
C TYR A 61 16.17 -7.17 1.62
N PRO A 62 16.27 -7.93 2.72
CA PRO A 62 15.60 -9.22 2.82
C PRO A 62 14.08 -9.06 2.66
N PRO A 63 13.39 -9.87 1.82
CA PRO A 63 11.96 -9.70 1.55
C PRO A 63 11.07 -9.64 2.79
N LEU A 64 11.41 -10.39 3.84
CA LEU A 64 10.66 -10.43 5.10
C LEU A 64 10.58 -9.07 5.82
N THR A 65 11.42 -8.09 5.46
CA THR A 65 11.49 -6.76 6.07
C THR A 65 10.57 -5.72 5.42
N TYR A 66 9.95 -6.06 4.29
CA TYR A 66 9.06 -5.15 3.56
C TYR A 66 7.85 -5.86 2.95
N LEU A 67 7.63 -7.13 3.24
CA LEU A 67 6.50 -7.91 2.70
C LEU A 67 5.14 -7.41 3.25
N GLU A 68 5.16 -6.65 4.34
CA GLU A 68 3.99 -5.94 4.86
C GLU A 68 3.47 -4.87 3.91
N TYR A 69 4.33 -4.19 3.15
CA TYR A 69 3.90 -3.11 2.26
C TYR A 69 3.02 -3.61 1.09
N PRO A 70 3.36 -4.69 0.36
CA PRO A 70 2.45 -5.31 -0.61
C PRO A 70 1.09 -5.69 -0.02
N ILE A 71 1.07 -6.20 1.21
CA ILE A 71 -0.14 -6.60 1.92
C ILE A 71 -1.02 -5.37 2.23
N LEU A 72 -0.41 -4.27 2.68
CA LEU A 72 -1.10 -3.01 2.95
C LEU A 72 -1.61 -2.35 1.65
N ILE A 73 -0.79 -2.31 0.60
CA ILE A 73 -1.18 -1.79 -0.72
C ILE A 73 -2.40 -2.54 -1.27
N ALA A 74 -2.43 -3.87 -1.15
CA ALA A 74 -3.57 -4.67 -1.59
C ALA A 74 -4.87 -4.28 -0.86
N GLN A 75 -4.80 -4.07 0.46
CA GLN A 75 -5.94 -3.65 1.27
C GLN A 75 -6.40 -2.22 0.92
N ASP A 76 -5.48 -1.30 0.66
CA ASP A 76 -5.81 0.07 0.26
C ASP A 76 -6.43 0.13 -1.13
N VAL A 77 -5.98 -0.71 -2.06
CA VAL A 77 -6.61 -0.86 -3.38
C VAL A 77 -8.05 -1.38 -3.24
N ILE A 78 -8.31 -2.32 -2.32
CA ILE A 78 -9.68 -2.78 -2.03
C ILE A 78 -10.54 -1.61 -1.52
N LEU A 79 -10.04 -0.81 -0.57
CA LEU A 79 -10.75 0.37 -0.08
C LEU A 79 -11.00 1.39 -1.19
N LEU A 80 -10.02 1.62 -2.06
CA LEU A 80 -10.13 2.52 -3.20
C LEU A 80 -11.27 2.08 -4.13
N LEU A 81 -11.34 0.78 -4.43
CA LEU A 81 -12.43 0.19 -5.22
C LEU A 81 -13.78 0.36 -4.52
N CYS A 82 -13.85 0.15 -3.19
CA CYS A 82 -15.07 0.39 -2.42
C CYS A 82 -15.52 1.86 -2.52
N ILE A 83 -14.61 2.83 -2.44
CA ILE A 83 -14.92 4.26 -2.58
C ILE A 83 -15.60 4.53 -3.93
N PHE A 84 -15.01 4.06 -5.04
CA PHE A 84 -15.58 4.29 -6.37
C PHE A 84 -16.87 3.51 -6.62
N HIS A 85 -16.98 2.30 -6.06
CA HIS A 85 -18.19 1.50 -6.13
C HIS A 85 -19.38 2.21 -5.47
N PHE A 86 -19.22 2.69 -4.23
CA PHE A 86 -20.30 3.36 -3.51
C PHE A 86 -20.57 4.80 -3.94
N ASN A 87 -19.59 5.47 -4.56
CA ASN A 87 -19.82 6.76 -5.22
C ASN A 87 -20.56 6.65 -6.58
N GLY A 88 -20.90 5.42 -7.01
CA GLY A 88 -21.67 5.17 -8.24
C GLY A 88 -20.88 5.40 -9.52
N ASN A 89 -19.56 5.58 -9.44
CA ASN A 89 -18.72 5.89 -10.60
C ASN A 89 -17.48 4.99 -10.66
N VAL A 90 -17.70 3.70 -10.85
CA VAL A 90 -16.64 2.67 -10.92
C VAL A 90 -15.62 2.95 -12.04
N LYS A 91 -16.05 3.64 -13.12
CA LYS A 91 -15.18 4.04 -14.23
C LYS A 91 -14.13 5.08 -13.82
N GLN A 92 -14.40 5.87 -12.78
CA GLN A 92 -13.41 6.79 -12.22
C GLN A 92 -12.29 6.06 -11.48
N ALA A 93 -12.43 4.78 -11.09
CA ALA A 93 -11.35 4.02 -10.48
C ALA A 93 -10.20 3.72 -11.45
N THR A 94 -10.54 3.51 -12.74
CA THR A 94 -9.59 3.13 -13.79
C THR A 94 -8.37 4.04 -13.90
N PRO A 95 -8.48 5.39 -13.97
CA PRO A 95 -7.31 6.25 -14.01
C PRO A 95 -6.44 6.14 -12.76
N TYR A 96 -7.00 5.97 -11.55
CA TYR A 96 -6.18 5.84 -10.34
C TYR A 96 -5.40 4.52 -10.32
N ILE A 97 -6.03 3.41 -10.71
CA ILE A 97 -5.34 2.12 -10.83
C ILE A 97 -4.25 2.19 -11.91
N ALA A 98 -4.55 2.81 -13.06
CA ALA A 98 -3.56 3.02 -14.12
C ALA A 98 -2.38 3.85 -13.63
N VAL A 99 -2.63 4.94 -12.89
CA VAL A 99 -1.58 5.74 -12.24
C VAL A 99 -0.77 4.88 -11.28
N LEU A 100 -1.41 4.10 -10.40
CA LEU A 100 -0.74 3.23 -9.43
C LEU A 100 0.21 2.22 -10.09
N VAL A 101 -0.28 1.55 -11.14
CA VAL A 101 0.52 0.59 -11.93
C VAL A 101 1.63 1.32 -12.67
N SER A 102 1.34 2.45 -13.30
CA SER A 102 2.35 3.24 -14.01
C SER A 102 3.44 3.74 -13.06
N SER A 103 3.08 4.19 -11.85
CA SER A 103 4.02 4.63 -10.81
C SER A 103 4.96 3.50 -10.41
N TRP A 104 4.46 2.26 -10.29
CA TRP A 104 5.32 1.10 -10.04
C TRP A 104 6.38 0.91 -11.13
N PHE A 105 5.99 0.98 -12.41
CA PHE A 105 6.93 0.83 -13.53
C PHE A 105 7.88 2.03 -13.69
N VAL A 106 7.39 3.25 -13.47
CA VAL A 106 8.21 4.48 -13.56
C VAL A 106 9.24 4.51 -12.43
N LEU A 107 8.83 4.25 -11.19
CA LEU A 107 9.76 4.09 -10.07
C LEU A 107 10.72 2.91 -10.28
N ALA A 108 10.36 1.95 -11.14
CA ALA A 108 11.27 0.87 -11.53
C ALA A 108 12.35 1.29 -12.52
N LEU A 109 12.06 2.24 -13.40
CA LEU A 109 12.98 2.75 -14.42
C LEU A 109 13.94 3.82 -13.89
N GLN A 110 13.52 4.60 -12.91
CA GLN A 110 14.16 5.86 -12.55
C GLN A 110 15.08 5.71 -11.33
N LYS A 111 16.20 5.00 -11.48
CA LYS A 111 17.25 4.89 -10.43
C LYS A 111 17.66 6.28 -9.89
N TRP A 112 17.74 7.27 -10.78
CA TRP A 112 18.10 8.64 -10.42
C TRP A 112 17.13 9.33 -9.43
N ILE A 113 15.85 8.95 -9.34
CA ILE A 113 14.91 9.59 -8.40
C ILE A 113 15.27 9.15 -6.98
N ILE A 114 15.60 7.87 -6.83
CA ILE A 114 16.02 7.31 -5.55
C ILE A 114 17.37 7.93 -5.17
N ASP A 115 18.32 7.98 -6.10
CA ASP A 115 19.64 8.56 -5.84
C ASP A 115 19.56 10.08 -5.53
N LEU A 116 18.69 10.85 -6.22
CA LEU A 116 18.50 12.30 -6.02
C LEU A 116 17.78 12.63 -4.71
N ALA A 117 16.83 11.79 -4.29
CA ALA A 117 16.18 11.92 -2.98
C ALA A 117 17.13 11.62 -1.80
N MET A 118 18.30 11.03 -2.06
CA MET A 118 19.28 10.63 -1.06
C MET A 118 20.62 11.38 -1.15
N GLN A 119 20.68 12.47 -1.92
CA GLN A 119 21.82 13.39 -1.86
C GLN A 119 21.74 14.22 -0.56
N GLU A 120 22.15 13.61 0.55
CA GLU A 120 22.54 14.29 1.80
C GLU A 120 23.96 13.85 2.19
#